data_AF-A0A814U1S6-F1
#
_entry.id   AF-A0A814U1S6-F1
#
_cell.length_a   1.000
_cell.length_b   1.000
_cell.length_c   1.000
_cell.angle_alpha   90.00
_cell.angle_beta   90.00
_cell.angle_gamma   90.00
#
_symmetry.space_group_name_H-M   'P 1'
#
loop_
_entity.id
_entity.type
_entity.pdbx_description
1 polymer ?
#
loop_
_entity_poly.entity_id
_entity_poly.type
_entity_poly.pdbx_seq_one_letter_code
_entity_poly.pdbx_strand_id
1 'polypeptide(L)'
;MQKDYLIYPSMIKAQSGIIWSYENSTDISIFDDTHPLYISSNKCNSSSFCLWYISPLWQFNDVHHTQYAFMGELNKWTSVSRQRINSIDINFDQGQTAITIKGPPGEIISLTVYHSAYGIRSIPCYISPPTGQALMVIQLFHISCTEIN
;
A
#
# COMPACT_ATOMS: atom_id res chain seq x y z
N MET A 1 -33.13 6.93 -5.15
CA MET A 1 -32.44 8.07 -4.51
C MET A 1 -31.00 7.63 -4.27
N GLN A 2 -30.05 8.06 -5.11
CA GLN A 2 -28.63 7.94 -4.75
C GLN A 2 -28.36 9.01 -3.69
N LYS A 3 -27.79 8.60 -2.57
CA LYS A 3 -27.44 9.48 -1.47
C LYS A 3 -25.94 9.35 -1.27
N ASP A 4 -25.30 10.43 -0.85
CA ASP A 4 -23.95 10.36 -0.34
C ASP A 4 -23.92 9.48 0.91
N TYR A 5 -22.79 8.82 1.13
CA TYR A 5 -22.60 7.98 2.31
C TYR A 5 -21.14 7.96 2.76
N LEU A 6 -20.96 7.64 4.04
CA LEU A 6 -19.66 7.43 4.65
C LEU A 6 -19.44 5.91 4.78
N ILE A 7 -18.28 5.44 4.34
CA ILE A 7 -17.81 4.08 4.60
C ILE A 7 -16.81 4.15 5.74
N TYR A 8 -17.06 3.38 6.79
CA TYR A 8 -16.13 3.23 7.91
C TYR A 8 -15.40 1.88 7.78
N PRO A 9 -14.16 1.75 8.29
CA PRO A 9 -13.43 0.47 8.26
C PRO A 9 -14.25 -0.68 8.85
N SER A 10 -14.94 -0.42 9.96
CA SER A 10 -15.83 -1.36 10.65
C SER A 10 -16.94 -1.94 9.76
N MET A 11 -17.48 -1.17 8.80
CA MET A 11 -18.53 -1.62 7.89
C MET A 11 -18.05 -2.70 6.90
N ILE A 12 -16.76 -2.70 6.59
CA ILE A 12 -16.13 -3.64 5.66
C ILE A 12 -15.16 -4.60 6.35
N LYS A 13 -15.18 -4.64 7.70
CA LYS A 13 -14.26 -5.42 8.53
C LYS A 13 -12.77 -5.18 8.17
N ALA A 14 -12.45 -3.96 7.77
CA ALA A 14 -11.08 -3.53 7.52
C ALA A 14 -10.44 -3.00 8.81
N GLN A 15 -9.11 -3.02 8.85
CA GLN A 15 -8.33 -2.29 9.85
C GLN A 15 -8.14 -0.83 9.42
N SER A 16 -7.71 0.03 10.34
CA SER A 16 -7.26 1.36 10.00
C SER A 16 -6.11 1.30 8.98
N GLY A 17 -6.08 2.26 8.07
CA GLY A 17 -5.22 2.17 6.90
C GLY A 17 -4.98 3.50 6.21
N ILE A 18 -4.33 3.41 5.06
CA ILE A 18 -4.29 4.47 4.06
C ILE A 18 -5.21 4.06 2.92
N ILE A 19 -6.06 5.00 2.52
CA ILE A 19 -6.95 4.85 1.37
C ILE A 19 -6.54 5.78 0.24
N TRP A 20 -6.68 5.30 -1.00
CA TRP A 20 -6.49 6.11 -2.20
C TRP A 20 -7.42 5.63 -3.31
N SER A 21 -7.66 6.51 -4.27
CA SER A 21 -8.46 6.19 -5.46
C SER A 21 -7.59 5.73 -6.61
N TYR A 22 -8.12 4.87 -7.48
CA TYR A 22 -7.45 4.50 -8.73
C TYR A 22 -7.24 5.71 -9.66
N GLU A 23 -8.19 6.63 -9.70
CA GLU A 23 -8.14 7.82 -10.58
C GLU A 23 -7.15 8.89 -10.07
N ASN A 24 -6.86 8.89 -8.77
CA ASN A 24 -5.90 9.78 -8.15
C ASN A 24 -5.17 9.06 -7.02
N SER A 25 -4.06 8.39 -7.37
CA SER A 25 -3.24 7.62 -6.44
C SER A 25 -2.30 8.49 -5.59
N THR A 26 -2.24 9.80 -5.87
CA THR A 26 -1.44 10.76 -5.08
C THR A 26 -2.23 11.38 -3.94
N ASP A 27 -3.56 11.39 -4.05
CA ASP A 27 -4.47 11.82 -3.00
C ASP A 27 -4.73 10.64 -2.06
N ILE A 28 -3.91 10.57 -1.02
CA ILE A 28 -3.99 9.57 0.03
C ILE A 28 -4.63 10.17 1.27
N SER A 29 -5.42 9.37 1.97
CA SER A 29 -6.03 9.78 3.23
C SER A 29 -5.90 8.68 4.27
N ILE A 30 -5.85 9.06 5.54
CA ILE A 30 -6.03 8.11 6.64
C ILE A 30 -7.47 7.59 6.56
N PHE A 31 -7.62 6.29 6.77
CA PHE A 31 -8.89 5.59 6.80
C PHE A 31 -9.04 4.89 8.15
N ASP A 32 -9.82 5.48 9.04
CA ASP A 32 -10.12 4.96 10.37
C ASP A 32 -11.55 5.34 10.79
N ASP A 33 -11.96 5.05 12.02
CA ASP A 33 -13.31 5.36 12.48
C ASP A 33 -13.59 6.88 12.67
N THR A 34 -12.55 7.73 12.72
CA THR A 34 -12.69 9.19 12.78
C THR A 34 -12.52 9.86 11.41
N HIS A 35 -11.90 9.16 10.46
CA HIS A 35 -11.67 9.56 9.07
C HIS A 35 -12.30 8.54 8.10
N PRO A 36 -13.64 8.45 8.03
CA PRO A 36 -14.31 7.56 7.08
C PRO A 36 -14.14 8.05 5.64
N LEU A 37 -14.27 7.12 4.69
CA LEU A 37 -14.32 7.45 3.27
C LEU A 37 -15.68 8.05 2.91
N TYR A 38 -15.68 9.28 2.40
CA TYR A 38 -16.88 9.90 1.85
C TYR A 38 -17.08 9.55 0.38
N ILE A 39 -18.20 8.90 0.09
CA ILE A 39 -18.64 8.60 -1.26
C ILE A 39 -19.71 9.59 -1.69
N SER A 40 -19.36 10.44 -2.65
CA SER A 40 -20.33 11.34 -3.27
C SER A 40 -21.07 10.64 -4.41
N SER A 41 -22.40 10.70 -4.41
CA SER A 41 -23.23 10.19 -5.51
C SER A 41 -22.98 10.91 -6.82
N ASN A 42 -22.44 12.13 -6.78
CA ASN A 42 -22.10 12.86 -8.00
C ASN A 42 -20.87 12.29 -8.70
N LYS A 43 -19.96 11.65 -7.94
CA LYS A 43 -18.75 11.01 -8.48
C LYS A 43 -18.96 9.52 -8.75
N CYS A 44 -19.65 8.82 -7.84
CA CYS A 44 -19.82 7.38 -7.88
C CYS A 44 -21.31 7.03 -7.90
N ASN A 45 -21.82 6.73 -9.09
CA ASN A 45 -23.23 6.48 -9.36
C ASN A 45 -23.41 5.25 -10.27
N SER A 46 -24.65 4.96 -10.66
CA SER A 46 -25.00 3.84 -11.55
C SER A 46 -24.33 3.90 -12.93
N SER A 47 -23.84 5.07 -13.34
CA SER A 47 -23.17 5.28 -14.62
C SER A 47 -21.66 5.44 -14.47
N SER A 48 -21.11 5.38 -13.25
CA SER A 48 -19.67 5.47 -12.99
C SER A 48 -19.19 4.35 -12.05
N PHE A 49 -17.98 3.84 -12.31
CA PHE A 49 -17.35 2.87 -11.43
C PHE A 49 -16.21 3.54 -10.68
N CYS A 50 -16.23 3.45 -9.36
CA CYS A 50 -15.18 4.01 -8.53
C CYS A 50 -14.43 2.90 -7.81
N LEU A 51 -13.11 2.94 -7.89
CA LEU A 51 -12.22 1.98 -7.28
C LEU A 51 -11.32 2.68 -6.26
N TRP A 52 -11.39 2.19 -5.02
CA TRP A 52 -10.50 2.59 -3.95
C TRP A 52 -9.73 1.38 -3.46
N TYR A 53 -8.52 1.64 -2.99
CA TYR A 53 -7.65 0.67 -2.39
C TYR A 53 -7.35 1.08 -0.95
N ILE A 54 -7.20 0.09 -0.10
CA ILE A 54 -6.86 0.30 1.31
C ILE A 54 -5.64 -0.57 1.61
N SER A 55 -4.63 0.04 2.22
CA SER A 55 -3.50 -0.69 2.81
C SER A 55 -3.50 -0.51 4.32
N PRO A 56 -3.24 -1.58 5.09
CA PRO A 56 -3.07 -1.46 6.53
C PRO A 56 -1.97 -0.47 6.89
N LEU A 57 -2.21 0.30 7.94
CA LEU A 57 -1.23 1.25 8.48
C LEU A 57 -0.50 0.57 9.63
N TRP A 58 0.76 0.24 9.42
CA TRP A 58 1.62 -0.34 10.45
C TRP A 58 2.42 0.75 11.14
N GLN A 59 2.81 0.48 12.39
CA GLN A 59 3.58 1.39 13.19
C GLN A 59 4.92 0.74 13.56
N PHE A 60 6.00 1.49 13.45
CA PHE A 60 7.29 1.10 14.00
C PHE A 60 7.28 1.21 15.53
N ASN A 61 8.17 0.47 16.17
CA ASN A 61 8.37 0.54 17.62
C ASN A 61 9.38 1.65 17.96
N ASP A 62 9.09 2.89 17.55
CA ASP A 62 9.89 4.08 17.82
C ASP A 62 9.13 5.09 18.68
N VAL A 63 9.86 6.02 19.29
CA VAL A 63 9.30 7.05 20.20
C VAL A 63 8.36 8.02 19.50
N HIS A 64 8.45 8.17 18.18
CA HIS A 64 7.59 9.05 17.39
C HIS A 64 6.39 8.31 16.77
N HIS A 65 6.24 7.01 17.06
CA HIS A 65 5.16 6.18 16.51
C HIS A 65 5.05 6.33 14.99
N THR A 66 6.19 6.27 14.31
CA THR A 66 6.28 6.43 12.87
C THR A 66 5.50 5.32 12.19
N GLN A 67 4.70 5.68 11.17
CA GLN A 67 3.79 4.77 10.50
C GLN A 67 4.17 4.58 9.04
N TYR A 68 3.84 3.42 8.50
CA TYR A 68 4.02 3.11 7.09
C TYR A 68 2.91 2.20 6.56
N ALA A 69 2.68 2.26 5.25
CA ALA A 69 1.77 1.37 4.55
C ALA A 69 2.38 0.98 3.20
N PHE A 70 2.33 -0.31 2.89
CA PHE A 70 2.75 -0.82 1.57
C PHE A 70 1.58 -0.70 0.59
N MET A 71 1.74 0.12 -0.45
CA MET A 71 0.68 0.41 -1.42
C MET A 71 0.83 -0.39 -2.72
N GLY A 72 2.00 -1.03 -2.92
CA GLY A 72 2.28 -1.86 -4.09
C GLY A 72 2.47 -1.05 -5.37
N GLU A 73 2.06 -1.59 -6.51
CA GLU A 73 2.23 -0.98 -7.84
C GLU A 73 1.03 -0.06 -8.15
N LEU A 74 1.13 1.24 -7.85
CA LEU A 74 0.00 2.19 -7.97
C LEU A 74 -0.55 2.36 -9.40
N ASN A 75 0.26 2.05 -10.42
CA ASN A 75 -0.14 2.12 -11.82
C ASN A 75 -0.91 0.87 -12.31
N LYS A 76 -1.30 -0.04 -11.40
CA LYS A 76 -2.03 -1.26 -11.72
C LYS A 76 -3.40 -1.29 -11.06
N TRP A 77 -4.35 -1.95 -11.72
CA TRP A 77 -5.70 -2.23 -11.21
C TRP A 77 -5.71 -3.07 -9.92
N THR A 78 -4.63 -3.78 -9.65
CA THR A 78 -4.46 -4.51 -8.40
C THR A 78 -3.10 -4.14 -7.85
N SER A 79 -3.05 -3.02 -7.13
CA SER A 79 -1.79 -2.45 -6.65
C SER A 79 -1.02 -3.44 -5.77
N VAL A 80 -1.73 -4.21 -4.93
CA VAL A 80 -1.16 -5.32 -4.17
C VAL A 80 -1.72 -6.65 -4.68
N SER A 81 -0.93 -7.41 -5.42
CA SER A 81 -1.36 -8.67 -6.05
C SER A 81 -0.75 -9.90 -5.38
N ARG A 82 -1.56 -10.94 -5.14
CA ARG A 82 -1.08 -12.26 -4.64
C ARG A 82 -0.19 -13.00 -5.65
N GLN A 83 -0.25 -12.65 -6.93
CA GLN A 83 0.67 -13.19 -7.92
C GLN A 83 2.06 -12.54 -7.83
N ARG A 84 2.12 -11.35 -7.22
CA ARG A 84 3.33 -10.53 -7.11
C ARG A 84 3.96 -10.64 -5.73
N ILE A 85 3.17 -10.65 -4.67
CA ILE A 85 3.65 -10.69 -3.29
C ILE A 85 3.63 -12.12 -2.78
N ASN A 86 4.82 -12.66 -2.52
CA ASN A 86 5.01 -14.02 -2.03
C ASN A 86 4.89 -14.10 -0.51
N SER A 87 5.49 -13.16 0.22
CA SER A 87 5.40 -13.05 1.67
C SER A 87 5.51 -11.59 2.12
N ILE A 88 4.97 -11.32 3.31
CA ILE A 88 5.17 -10.07 4.06
C ILE A 88 5.53 -10.52 5.48
N ASP A 89 6.78 -10.32 5.85
CA ASP A 89 7.36 -10.72 7.12
C ASP A 89 7.64 -9.46 7.94
N ILE A 90 6.88 -9.26 9.02
CA ILE A 90 6.97 -8.08 9.87
C ILE A 90 7.73 -8.45 11.15
N ASN A 91 8.87 -7.81 11.36
CA ASN A 91 9.67 -7.92 12.58
C ASN A 91 9.58 -6.61 13.38
N PHE A 92 8.69 -6.61 14.37
CA PHE A 92 8.46 -5.45 15.24
C PHE A 92 9.67 -5.12 16.13
N ASP A 93 10.43 -6.13 16.56
CA ASP A 93 11.61 -5.94 17.42
C ASP A 93 12.74 -5.25 16.67
N GLN A 94 12.90 -5.56 15.38
CA GLN A 94 13.89 -4.95 14.50
C GLN A 94 13.38 -3.72 13.74
N GLY A 95 12.10 -3.34 13.95
CA GLY A 95 11.47 -2.24 13.22
C GLY A 95 11.57 -2.41 11.70
N GLN A 96 11.38 -3.64 11.22
CA GLN A 96 11.62 -4.02 9.84
C GLN A 96 10.43 -4.79 9.27
N THR A 97 10.06 -4.48 8.04
CA THR A 97 9.17 -5.31 7.23
C THR A 97 9.88 -5.73 5.96
N ALA A 98 9.92 -7.04 5.73
CA ALA A 98 10.47 -7.69 4.56
C ALA A 98 9.32 -8.18 3.67
N ILE A 99 9.33 -7.81 2.39
CA ILE A 99 8.32 -8.23 1.44
C ILE A 99 9.04 -8.94 0.29
N THR A 100 8.76 -10.23 0.11
CA THR A 100 9.29 -10.98 -1.03
C THR A 100 8.35 -10.83 -2.22
N ILE A 101 8.93 -10.42 -3.33
CA ILE A 101 8.23 -10.03 -4.54
C ILE A 101 8.66 -10.96 -5.67
N LYS A 102 7.72 -11.39 -6.49
CA LYS A 102 7.93 -12.30 -7.62
C LYS A 102 7.59 -11.62 -8.94
N GLY A 103 8.30 -11.95 -9.99
CA GLY A 103 7.98 -11.44 -11.32
C GLY A 103 8.75 -12.16 -12.42
N PRO A 104 8.51 -11.78 -13.69
CA PRO A 104 9.40 -12.10 -14.77
C PRO A 104 10.86 -11.75 -14.43
N PRO A 105 11.80 -12.70 -14.60
CA PRO A 105 13.24 -12.46 -14.49
C PRO A 105 13.70 -11.20 -15.23
N GLY A 106 14.43 -10.31 -14.54
CA GLY A 106 14.97 -9.07 -15.13
C GLY A 106 13.97 -7.91 -15.26
N GLU A 107 12.71 -8.09 -14.84
CA GLU A 107 11.74 -7.00 -14.77
C GLU A 107 12.16 -5.96 -13.72
N ILE A 108 11.93 -4.67 -14.00
CA ILE A 108 12.01 -3.60 -13.02
C ILE A 108 10.59 -3.10 -12.76
N ILE A 109 10.16 -3.15 -11.51
CA ILE A 109 8.86 -2.65 -11.08
C ILE A 109 9.03 -1.46 -10.14
N SER A 110 8.02 -0.60 -10.07
CA SER A 110 7.99 0.54 -9.15
C SER A 110 6.98 0.27 -8.04
N LEU A 111 7.47 0.12 -6.81
CA LEU A 111 6.66 -0.18 -5.64
C LEU A 111 6.50 1.06 -4.79
N THR A 112 5.29 1.31 -4.32
CA THR A 112 4.99 2.49 -3.54
C THR A 112 4.76 2.17 -2.08
N VAL A 113 5.34 2.99 -1.21
CA VAL A 113 5.15 2.97 0.24
C VAL A 113 4.76 4.36 0.70
N TYR A 114 3.77 4.43 1.58
CA TYR A 114 3.55 5.59 2.43
C TYR A 114 4.41 5.49 3.68
N HIS A 115 5.06 6.57 4.06
CA HIS A 115 5.81 6.70 5.31
C HIS A 115 5.47 8.04 5.97
N SER A 116 5.02 8.05 7.22
CA SER A 116 4.48 9.27 7.86
C SER A 116 5.50 10.41 7.92
N ALA A 117 6.79 10.11 8.03
CA ALA A 117 7.86 11.13 8.01
C ALA A 117 8.27 11.61 6.60
N TYR A 118 8.04 10.82 5.55
CA TYR A 118 8.57 11.09 4.20
C TYR A 118 7.49 11.25 3.12
N GLY A 119 6.23 11.03 3.48
CA GLY A 119 5.12 10.92 2.54
C GLY A 119 5.23 9.67 1.68
N ILE A 120 4.76 9.79 0.44
CA ILE A 120 4.77 8.70 -0.53
C ILE A 120 6.17 8.57 -1.16
N ARG A 121 6.65 7.34 -1.27
CA ARG A 121 7.92 6.99 -1.92
C ARG A 121 7.71 5.84 -2.89
N SER A 122 8.18 6.04 -4.13
CA SER A 122 8.26 4.98 -5.14
C SER A 122 9.68 4.45 -5.20
N ILE A 123 9.81 3.14 -5.00
CA ILE A 123 11.07 2.43 -4.88
C ILE A 123 11.19 1.50 -6.10
N PRO A 124 12.21 1.67 -6.95
CA PRO A 124 12.46 0.73 -8.03
C PRO A 124 12.90 -0.61 -7.43
N CYS A 125 12.36 -1.70 -7.97
CA CYS A 125 12.66 -3.04 -7.54
C CYS A 125 13.01 -3.92 -8.74
N TYR A 126 14.21 -4.48 -8.69
CA TYR A 126 14.79 -5.30 -9.74
C TYR A 126 14.52 -6.77 -9.41
N ILE A 127 13.78 -7.46 -10.28
CA ILE A 127 13.49 -8.87 -10.12
C ILE A 127 14.70 -9.68 -10.58
N SER A 128 15.34 -10.37 -9.63
CA SER A 128 16.52 -11.19 -9.84
C SER A 128 16.33 -12.16 -11.02
N PRO A 129 17.22 -12.15 -12.04
CA PRO A 129 17.09 -13.09 -13.15
C PRO A 129 17.19 -14.57 -12.73
N PRO A 130 18.09 -14.98 -11.81
CA PRO A 130 18.16 -16.36 -11.34
C PRO A 130 16.92 -16.88 -10.62
N THR A 131 16.32 -16.06 -9.74
CA THR A 131 15.26 -16.52 -8.83
C THR A 131 13.86 -16.09 -9.25
N GLY A 132 13.75 -15.06 -10.10
CA GLY A 132 12.48 -14.39 -10.39
C GLY A 132 11.93 -13.63 -9.19
N GLN A 133 12.78 -13.24 -8.23
CA GLN A 133 12.37 -12.59 -6.99
C GLN A 133 13.18 -11.34 -6.62
N ALA A 134 12.59 -10.52 -5.77
CA ALA A 134 13.25 -9.41 -5.11
C ALA A 134 12.77 -9.30 -3.66
N LEU A 135 13.59 -8.67 -2.82
CA LEU A 135 13.29 -8.38 -1.43
C LEU A 135 13.14 -6.88 -1.23
N MET A 136 11.94 -6.45 -0.92
CA MET A 136 11.70 -5.09 -0.42
C MET A 136 11.87 -5.08 1.10
N VAL A 137 12.63 -4.11 1.59
CA VAL A 137 12.83 -3.89 3.03
C VAL A 137 12.34 -2.49 3.37
N ILE A 138 11.44 -2.41 4.33
CA ILE A 138 10.92 -1.16 4.90
C ILE A 138 11.38 -1.08 6.36
N GLN A 139 12.17 -0.06 6.67
CA GLN A 139 12.66 0.26 8.01
C GLN A 139 12.40 1.74 8.30
N LEU A 140 12.53 2.11 9.57
CA LEU A 140 12.23 3.45 10.07
C LEU A 140 12.89 4.60 9.29
N PHE A 141 14.13 4.40 8.83
CA PHE A 141 14.90 5.42 8.10
C PHE A 141 15.39 4.97 6.72
N HIS A 142 14.97 3.78 6.28
CA HIS A 142 15.48 3.18 5.07
C HIS A 142 14.41 2.33 4.40
N ILE A 143 14.20 2.59 3.11
CA ILE A 143 13.32 1.76 2.28
C ILE A 143 14.12 1.39 1.03
N SER A 144 14.23 0.11 0.75
CA SER A 144 14.97 -0.39 -0.41
C SER A 144 14.32 -1.62 -1.00
N CYS A 145 14.72 -1.95 -2.23
CA CYS A 145 14.35 -3.19 -2.89
C CYS A 145 15.57 -3.75 -3.60
N THR A 146 15.96 -4.98 -3.28
CA THR A 146 17.17 -5.61 -3.81
C THR A 146 16.87 -6.97 -4.43
N GLU A 147 17.68 -7.37 -5.40
CA GLU A 147 17.63 -8.71 -5.96
C GLU A 147 17.94 -9.78 -4.89
N ILE A 148 17.27 -10.92 -4.96
CA ILE A 148 17.60 -12.11 -4.17
C ILE A 148 18.51 -12.99 -5.02
N ASN A 149 19.74 -13.22 -4.55
CA ASN A 149 20.71 -14.12 -5.17
C ASN A 149 20.43 -15.59 -4.85
#